data_AF-A0A3N5R0F8-F1
#
_entry.id   AF-A0A3N5R0F8-F1
#
_cell.length_a   1.000
_cell.length_b   1.000
_cell.length_c   1.000
_cell.angle_alpha   90.00
_cell.angle_beta   90.00
_cell.angle_gamma   90.00
#
_symmetry.space_group_name_H-M   'P 1'
#
loop_
_entity.id
_entity.type
_entity.pdbx_description
1 polymer ?
#
loop_
_entity_poly.entity_id
_entity_poly.type
_entity_poly.pdbx_seq_one_letter_code
_entity_poly.pdbx_strand_id
1 'polypeptide(L)'
;MKIDKKLVFAFIKGNRHLQEDCSGGKKSYITIPSLLVTLLVIFCSFAPVMALESGDCQGCHSDAAMVGATFVVNQTTFDTTAHAEIGCPACHESVGPDHPDDGLAPSKAGCQDCHSDVDHEYAGSGHHDYAGCNDCHNPHQVRGATAVSGHDMNHKCRFCHDNSKVVALHTDWLPQAELHLAKLPCVSCHTAAKDNVITLYIVKRQSGVKISGLEPASYPELQALAKEKPIETLIDGNEDNYISLAELRLFNRNLKSNLYLQGMMTPETVTHDFSLLAN
;
A
#
# COMPACT_ATOMS: atom_id res chain seq x y z
N MET A 1 7.02 -7.32 25.64
CA MET A 1 6.69 -7.47 24.22
C MET A 1 7.49 -6.47 23.42
N LYS A 2 8.38 -7.04 22.60
CA LYS A 2 9.24 -6.55 21.52
C LYS A 2 8.61 -5.89 20.25
N ILE A 3 7.94 -4.74 20.24
CA ILE A 3 7.40 -4.19 18.96
C ILE A 3 8.50 -3.52 18.13
N ASP A 4 8.89 -4.15 17.02
CA ASP A 4 9.82 -3.60 16.02
C ASP A 4 9.27 -2.28 15.45
N LYS A 5 10.14 -1.26 15.30
CA LYS A 5 9.83 0.03 14.67
C LYS A 5 9.15 -0.12 13.31
N LYS A 6 9.52 -1.15 12.55
CA LYS A 6 8.92 -1.48 11.25
C LYS A 6 7.42 -1.72 11.34
N LEU A 7 6.92 -2.24 12.47
CA LEU A 7 5.50 -2.57 12.65
C LEU A 7 4.61 -1.37 13.00
N VAL A 8 5.16 -0.36 13.69
CA VAL A 8 4.43 0.86 14.08
C VAL A 8 4.56 1.96 13.02
N PHE A 9 5.66 1.96 12.27
CA PHE A 9 5.95 2.95 11.24
C PHE A 9 5.98 2.41 9.81
N ALA A 10 5.48 1.19 9.55
CA ALA A 10 5.11 0.76 8.18
C ALA A 10 4.16 1.78 7.51
N PHE A 11 3.50 2.63 8.30
CA PHE A 11 2.71 3.78 7.87
C PHE A 11 3.50 5.01 7.41
N ILE A 12 4.80 5.10 7.72
CA ILE A 12 5.57 6.35 7.61
C ILE A 12 6.86 6.17 6.80
N LYS A 13 7.47 4.98 6.78
CA LYS A 13 8.52 4.66 5.81
C LYS A 13 8.34 3.23 5.29
N GLY A 14 8.14 3.13 3.98
CA GLY A 14 8.02 1.88 3.24
C GLY A 14 9.12 0.90 3.63
N ASN A 15 8.71 -0.28 4.08
CA ASN A 15 9.62 -1.30 4.55
C ASN A 15 10.16 -2.06 3.34
N ARG A 16 11.33 -1.63 2.85
CA ARG A 16 12.22 -2.50 2.07
C ARG A 16 12.53 -3.73 2.93
N HIS A 17 12.49 -4.90 2.29
CA HIS A 17 12.86 -6.21 2.83
C HIS A 17 11.72 -7.07 3.40
N LEU A 18 10.89 -7.60 2.49
CA LEU A 18 10.45 -9.00 2.53
C LEU A 18 10.63 -9.55 1.12
N GLN A 19 11.77 -10.22 0.94
CA GLN A 19 12.17 -10.88 -0.29
C GLN A 19 11.63 -12.31 -0.19
N GLU A 20 10.59 -12.62 -0.97
CA GLU A 20 10.20 -14.00 -1.25
C GLU A 20 10.54 -14.32 -2.71
N ASP A 21 11.15 -15.49 -2.89
CA ASP A 21 11.85 -15.95 -4.07
C ASP A 21 11.00 -15.99 -5.36
N CYS A 22 11.08 -14.95 -6.18
CA CYS A 22 10.75 -15.01 -7.61
C CYS A 22 11.91 -15.63 -8.41
N SER A 23 12.24 -16.92 -8.19
CA SER A 23 13.10 -17.66 -9.13
C SER A 23 12.92 -19.18 -9.08
N GLY A 24 11.76 -19.64 -9.54
CA GLY A 24 11.55 -21.03 -9.95
C GLY A 24 12.27 -21.34 -11.28
N GLY A 25 13.59 -21.43 -11.27
CA GLY A 25 14.40 -21.79 -12.44
C GLY A 25 15.51 -22.78 -12.09
N LYS A 26 15.33 -24.06 -12.44
CA LYS A 26 16.31 -25.14 -12.25
C LYS A 26 17.63 -24.80 -12.96
N LYS A 27 18.69 -24.55 -12.20
CA LYS A 27 20.06 -24.39 -12.74
C LYS A 27 20.64 -25.77 -13.08
N SER A 28 20.67 -26.09 -14.37
CA SER A 28 21.40 -27.23 -14.92
C SER A 28 22.80 -26.76 -15.32
N TYR A 29 23.84 -27.31 -14.69
CA TYR A 29 25.24 -27.00 -15.01
C TYR A 29 25.69 -27.88 -16.19
N ILE A 30 25.94 -27.27 -17.34
CA ILE A 30 26.62 -27.90 -18.48
C ILE A 30 28.01 -27.28 -18.58
N THR A 31 29.04 -28.10 -18.43
CA THR A 31 30.44 -27.75 -18.67
C THR A 31 30.71 -27.78 -20.18
N ILE A 32 31.28 -26.70 -20.73
CA ILE A 32 31.74 -26.64 -22.13
C ILE A 32 33.25 -26.37 -22.12
N PRO A 33 34.09 -27.19 -22.78
CA PRO A 33 35.52 -26.92 -22.89
C PRO A 33 35.82 -25.94 -24.03
N SER A 34 36.89 -25.18 -23.81
CA SER A 34 37.50 -24.22 -24.72
C SER A 34 37.67 -24.72 -26.16
N LEU A 35 37.15 -23.97 -27.13
CA LEU A 35 37.80 -23.88 -28.44
C LEU A 35 37.70 -22.47 -29.03
N LEU A 36 38.87 -21.98 -29.38
CA LEU A 36 39.21 -20.73 -30.03
C LEU A 36 38.57 -20.65 -31.43
N VAL A 37 37.69 -19.67 -31.68
CA VAL A 37 37.33 -19.25 -33.05
C VAL A 37 37.24 -17.72 -33.08
N THR A 38 38.23 -17.13 -33.75
CA THR A 38 38.28 -15.74 -34.21
C THR A 38 37.03 -15.40 -35.03
N LEU A 39 36.17 -14.53 -34.49
CA LEU A 39 35.12 -13.86 -35.24
C LEU A 39 35.31 -12.35 -35.16
N LEU A 40 35.51 -11.77 -36.34
CA LEU A 40 35.59 -10.35 -36.66
C LEU A 40 34.45 -9.56 -35.97
N VAL A 41 34.79 -8.73 -35.00
CA VAL A 41 33.84 -7.83 -34.33
C VAL A 41 33.46 -6.72 -35.31
N ILE A 42 32.37 -6.95 -36.06
CA ILE A 42 31.57 -5.86 -36.61
C ILE A 42 30.94 -5.18 -35.39
N PHE A 43 31.56 -4.11 -34.94
CA PHE A 43 31.02 -3.20 -33.94
C PHE A 43 29.86 -2.44 -34.61
N CYS A 44 28.73 -3.12 -34.78
CA CYS A 44 27.46 -2.45 -35.07
C CYS A 44 27.24 -1.50 -33.89
N SER A 45 27.33 -0.21 -34.19
CA SER A 45 26.82 0.88 -33.35
C SER A 45 25.31 0.69 -33.17
N PHE A 46 24.92 -0.24 -32.31
CA PHE A 46 23.63 -0.15 -31.65
C PHE A 46 23.75 1.06 -30.74
N ALA A 47 23.23 2.20 -31.20
CA ALA A 47 22.85 3.25 -30.27
C ALA A 47 21.95 2.57 -29.22
N PRO A 48 22.25 2.70 -27.92
CA PRO A 48 21.30 2.26 -26.92
C PRO A 48 20.02 3.05 -27.20
N VAL A 49 18.95 2.35 -27.58
CA VAL A 49 17.61 2.90 -27.42
C VAL A 49 17.52 3.20 -25.94
N MET A 50 17.56 4.48 -25.58
CA MET A 50 17.41 4.93 -24.21
C MET A 50 16.02 4.47 -23.78
N ALA A 51 15.96 3.36 -23.06
CA ALA A 51 14.74 2.95 -22.39
C ALA A 51 14.45 4.03 -21.34
N LEU A 52 13.26 4.61 -21.38
CA LEU A 52 12.81 5.57 -20.38
C LEU A 52 12.90 4.92 -19.01
N GLU A 53 13.52 5.60 -18.05
CA GLU A 53 13.56 5.17 -16.66
C GLU A 53 12.43 5.85 -15.87
N SER A 54 12.05 5.30 -14.70
CA SER A 54 11.04 5.91 -13.83
C SER A 54 11.35 7.38 -13.49
N GLY A 55 12.64 7.73 -13.40
CA GLY A 55 13.08 9.11 -13.15
C GLY A 55 12.67 10.07 -14.27
N ASP A 56 12.70 9.63 -15.53
CA ASP A 56 12.31 10.45 -16.68
C ASP A 56 10.81 10.79 -16.62
N CYS A 57 9.98 9.80 -16.27
CA CYS A 57 8.54 9.99 -16.10
C CYS A 57 8.24 11.02 -15.00
N GLN A 58 8.96 10.92 -13.87
CA GLN A 58 8.74 11.77 -12.70
C GLN A 58 9.19 13.21 -12.89
N GLY A 59 10.02 13.50 -13.90
CA GLY A 59 10.37 14.86 -14.28
C GLY A 59 9.17 15.74 -14.58
N CYS A 60 8.08 15.15 -15.08
CA CYS A 60 6.80 15.85 -15.30
C CYS A 60 5.68 15.33 -14.40
N HIS A 61 5.58 14.02 -14.17
CA HIS A 61 4.47 13.42 -13.43
C HIS A 61 4.48 13.70 -11.92
N SER A 62 5.54 14.29 -11.38
CA SER A 62 5.54 14.75 -9.98
C SER A 62 4.84 16.10 -9.76
N ASP A 63 4.48 16.82 -10.83
CA ASP A 63 3.89 18.16 -10.77
C ASP A 63 2.51 18.21 -11.45
N ALA A 64 1.47 18.45 -10.66
CA ALA A 64 0.10 18.60 -11.14
C ALA A 64 -0.10 19.83 -12.05
N ALA A 65 0.79 20.83 -12.01
CA ALA A 65 0.73 21.97 -12.93
C ALA A 65 1.16 21.58 -14.36
N MET A 66 2.02 20.57 -14.50
CA MET A 66 2.54 20.09 -15.79
C MET A 66 1.58 19.10 -16.43
N VAL A 67 1.12 18.11 -15.66
CA VAL A 67 0.33 16.98 -16.19
C VAL A 67 -1.15 17.01 -15.76
N GLY A 68 -1.55 17.95 -14.90
CA GLY A 68 -2.89 17.99 -14.33
C GLY A 68 -3.07 17.06 -13.13
N ALA A 69 -4.11 17.33 -12.32
CA ALA A 69 -4.37 16.60 -11.07
C ALA A 69 -4.69 15.11 -11.27
N THR A 70 -5.14 14.71 -12.45
CA THR A 70 -5.48 13.32 -12.77
C THR A 70 -4.24 12.46 -13.02
N PHE A 71 -3.17 13.05 -13.56
CA PHE A 71 -1.99 12.32 -14.03
C PHE A 71 -0.76 12.53 -13.15
N VAL A 72 -0.88 13.36 -12.10
CA VAL A 72 0.18 13.52 -11.10
C VAL A 72 0.34 12.25 -10.27
N VAL A 73 1.58 11.82 -10.08
CA VAL A 73 1.99 10.73 -9.21
C VAL A 73 2.89 11.29 -8.12
N ASN A 74 2.49 11.12 -6.86
CA ASN A 74 3.33 11.53 -5.75
C ASN A 74 4.49 10.53 -5.59
N GLN A 75 5.69 10.91 -6.01
CA GLN A 75 6.87 10.06 -5.99
C GLN A 75 7.15 9.48 -4.60
N THR A 76 7.09 10.30 -3.54
CA THR A 76 7.30 9.86 -2.16
C THR A 76 6.32 8.76 -1.75
N THR A 77 5.09 8.80 -2.25
CA THR A 77 4.09 7.77 -2.00
C THR A 77 4.36 6.52 -2.84
N PHE A 78 4.65 6.70 -4.13
CA PHE A 78 4.93 5.60 -5.05
C PHE A 78 6.14 4.78 -4.61
N ASP A 79 7.21 5.44 -4.16
CA ASP A 79 8.44 4.82 -3.64
C ASP A 79 8.22 3.91 -2.42
N THR A 80 7.04 3.95 -1.80
CA THR A 80 6.66 3.05 -0.70
C THR A 80 5.93 1.79 -1.16
N THR A 81 5.64 1.67 -2.46
CA THR A 81 4.94 0.53 -3.04
C THR A 81 5.93 -0.49 -3.59
N ALA A 82 5.54 -1.76 -3.65
CA ALA A 82 6.34 -2.79 -4.33
C ALA A 82 6.50 -2.50 -5.83
N HIS A 83 5.56 -1.79 -6.44
CA HIS A 83 5.61 -1.42 -7.85
C HIS A 83 6.71 -0.40 -8.18
N ALA A 84 7.20 0.38 -7.20
CA ALA A 84 8.33 1.27 -7.44
C ALA A 84 9.62 0.50 -7.80
N GLU A 85 9.75 -0.76 -7.38
CA GLU A 85 10.91 -1.59 -7.69
C GLU A 85 10.94 -2.05 -9.16
N ILE A 86 9.77 -2.20 -9.80
CA ILE A 86 9.66 -2.56 -11.23
C ILE A 86 9.66 -1.32 -12.14
N GLY A 87 9.24 -0.17 -11.63
CA GLY A 87 9.26 1.10 -12.33
C GLY A 87 8.08 1.35 -13.28
N CYS A 88 7.95 2.59 -13.74
CA CYS A 88 6.82 3.05 -14.55
C CYS A 88 6.68 2.29 -15.89
N PRO A 89 7.75 2.05 -16.67
CA PRO A 89 7.64 1.40 -17.99
C PRO A 89 7.15 -0.04 -17.92
N ALA A 90 7.30 -0.72 -16.77
CA ALA A 90 6.82 -2.09 -16.60
C ALA A 90 5.29 -2.20 -16.69
N CYS A 91 4.57 -1.14 -16.31
CA CYS A 91 3.11 -1.07 -16.47
C CYS A 91 2.66 -0.20 -17.64
N HIS A 92 3.51 0.70 -18.11
CA HIS A 92 3.22 1.67 -19.17
C HIS A 92 4.14 1.46 -20.39
N GLU A 93 4.17 0.22 -20.90
CA GLU A 93 5.12 -0.21 -21.95
C GLU A 93 5.03 0.59 -23.25
N SER A 94 3.88 1.20 -23.54
CA SER A 94 3.68 1.96 -24.78
C SER A 94 4.25 3.37 -24.72
N VAL A 95 4.74 3.82 -23.56
CA VAL A 95 5.30 5.17 -23.40
C VAL A 95 6.69 5.20 -24.00
N GLY A 96 6.81 5.89 -25.13
CA GLY A 96 8.06 6.09 -25.85
C GLY A 96 8.62 7.51 -25.71
N PRO A 97 9.76 7.78 -26.35
CA PRO A 97 10.40 9.10 -26.32
C PRO A 97 9.56 10.25 -26.87
N ASP A 98 8.57 9.95 -27.71
CA ASP A 98 7.68 10.94 -28.32
C ASP A 98 6.53 11.36 -27.38
N HIS A 99 6.35 10.69 -26.24
CA HIS A 99 5.38 11.10 -25.23
C HIS A 99 5.81 12.43 -24.58
N PRO A 100 4.91 13.42 -24.42
CA PRO A 100 3.46 13.37 -24.65
C PRO A 100 2.98 13.84 -26.02
N ASP A 101 3.89 14.23 -26.91
CA ASP A 101 3.59 14.83 -28.22
C ASP A 101 3.03 13.82 -29.24
N ASP A 102 3.18 12.52 -28.97
CA ASP A 102 2.58 11.44 -29.74
C ASP A 102 1.04 11.42 -29.71
N GLY A 103 0.41 12.08 -28.73
CA GLY A 103 -1.03 12.13 -28.54
C GLY A 103 -1.69 10.79 -28.19
N LEU A 104 -0.89 9.79 -27.79
CA LEU A 104 -1.36 8.46 -27.45
C LEU A 104 -1.61 8.34 -25.94
N ALA A 105 -2.69 7.65 -25.59
CA ALA A 105 -2.92 7.29 -24.19
C ALA A 105 -1.93 6.16 -23.80
N PRO A 106 -1.19 6.29 -22.68
CA PRO A 106 -0.33 5.22 -22.19
C PRO A 106 -1.10 3.91 -22.00
N SER A 107 -0.51 2.80 -22.42
CA SER A 107 -1.00 1.47 -22.10
C SER A 107 -0.99 1.24 -20.59
N LYS A 108 -1.77 0.26 -20.13
CA LYS A 108 -1.79 -0.17 -18.73
C LYS A 108 -1.67 -1.69 -18.73
N ALA A 109 -0.66 -2.21 -18.06
CA ALA A 109 -0.56 -3.63 -17.79
C ALA A 109 -1.80 -4.09 -17.01
N GLY A 110 -2.30 -5.29 -17.33
CA GLY A 110 -3.35 -5.91 -16.58
C GLY A 110 -2.81 -6.43 -15.25
N CYS A 111 -3.56 -6.26 -14.17
CA CYS A 111 -3.13 -6.74 -12.85
C CYS A 111 -2.87 -8.25 -12.86
N GLN A 112 -3.73 -9.00 -13.57
CA GLN A 112 -3.68 -10.45 -13.70
C GLN A 112 -2.45 -10.97 -14.45
N ASP A 113 -1.77 -10.12 -15.23
CA ASP A 113 -0.57 -10.50 -15.97
C ASP A 113 0.58 -10.87 -15.01
N CYS A 114 0.55 -10.32 -13.79
CA CYS A 114 1.49 -10.63 -12.71
C CYS A 114 0.80 -11.21 -11.44
N HIS A 115 -0.46 -10.88 -11.19
CA HIS A 115 -1.21 -11.28 -9.99
C HIS A 115 -2.32 -12.30 -10.31
N SER A 116 -2.00 -13.33 -11.10
CA SER A 116 -2.96 -14.32 -11.58
C SER A 116 -3.70 -15.05 -10.46
N ASP A 117 -3.02 -15.35 -9.34
CA ASP A 117 -3.63 -16.09 -8.23
C ASP A 117 -4.69 -15.24 -7.51
N VAL A 118 -4.39 -13.95 -7.31
CA VAL A 118 -5.34 -12.99 -6.73
C VAL A 118 -6.49 -12.70 -7.67
N ASP A 119 -6.21 -12.56 -8.97
CA ASP A 119 -7.25 -12.39 -9.99
C ASP A 119 -8.21 -13.58 -10.03
N HIS A 120 -7.68 -14.81 -9.99
CA HIS A 120 -8.49 -16.02 -9.96
C HIS A 120 -9.37 -16.11 -8.71
N GLU A 121 -8.83 -15.77 -7.54
CA GLU A 121 -9.59 -15.71 -6.30
C GLU A 121 -10.67 -14.62 -6.37
N TYR A 122 -10.33 -13.43 -6.86
CA TYR A 122 -11.23 -12.31 -7.01
C TYR A 122 -12.38 -12.60 -8.00
N ALA A 123 -12.11 -13.35 -9.06
CA ALA A 123 -13.12 -13.79 -10.03
C ALA A 123 -14.22 -14.67 -9.40
N GLY A 124 -13.94 -15.30 -8.25
CA GLY A 124 -14.94 -16.03 -7.47
C GLY A 124 -15.83 -15.13 -6.60
N SER A 125 -15.49 -13.85 -6.47
CA SER A 125 -16.22 -12.90 -5.62
C SER A 125 -17.43 -12.30 -6.31
N GLY A 126 -18.41 -11.86 -5.51
CA GLY A 126 -19.53 -11.06 -6.01
C GLY A 126 -19.14 -9.64 -6.49
N HIS A 127 -17.90 -9.22 -6.29
CA HIS A 127 -17.42 -7.89 -6.71
C HIS A 127 -16.87 -7.88 -8.14
N HIS A 128 -16.40 -9.03 -8.65
CA HIS A 128 -15.72 -9.12 -9.96
C HIS A 128 -16.52 -8.49 -11.11
N ASP A 129 -17.83 -8.70 -11.13
CA ASP A 129 -18.71 -8.18 -12.19
C ASP A 129 -18.95 -6.66 -12.12
N TYR A 130 -18.59 -6.02 -11.00
CA TYR A 130 -18.95 -4.63 -10.70
C TYR A 130 -17.75 -3.72 -10.41
N ALA A 131 -16.58 -4.28 -10.13
CA ALA A 131 -15.39 -3.53 -9.79
C ALA A 131 -14.12 -4.22 -10.31
N GLY A 132 -13.22 -3.43 -10.88
CA GLY A 132 -11.86 -3.86 -11.23
C GLY A 132 -10.89 -3.71 -10.06
N CYS A 133 -9.70 -4.29 -10.19
CA CYS A 133 -8.66 -4.25 -9.15
C CYS A 133 -8.32 -2.81 -8.71
N ASN A 134 -8.37 -1.87 -9.66
CA ASN A 134 -8.02 -0.48 -9.46
C ASN A 134 -9.12 0.37 -8.80
N ASP A 135 -10.35 -0.13 -8.71
CA ASP A 135 -11.44 0.56 -8.01
C ASP A 135 -11.24 0.53 -6.48
N CYS A 136 -10.55 -0.51 -5.98
CA CYS A 136 -10.15 -0.64 -4.58
C CYS A 136 -8.67 -0.25 -4.35
N HIS A 137 -7.77 -0.66 -5.25
CA HIS A 137 -6.33 -0.48 -5.11
C HIS A 137 -5.74 0.46 -6.17
N ASN A 138 -5.30 1.65 -5.78
CA ASN A 138 -4.52 2.50 -6.68
C ASN A 138 -3.09 1.92 -6.82
N PRO A 139 -2.64 1.47 -8.01
CA PRO A 139 -1.33 0.83 -8.18
C PRO A 139 -0.15 1.74 -7.84
N HIS A 140 -0.34 3.07 -7.89
CA HIS A 140 0.67 4.06 -7.49
C HIS A 140 0.74 4.31 -5.98
N GLN A 141 -0.16 3.70 -5.20
CA GLN A 141 -0.30 3.93 -3.75
C GLN A 141 -0.56 2.64 -2.96
N VAL A 142 -0.66 1.49 -3.63
CA VAL A 142 -1.07 0.21 -3.04
C VAL A 142 -0.03 -0.30 -2.05
N ARG A 143 -0.50 -0.83 -0.93
CA ARG A 143 0.31 -1.42 0.14
C ARG A 143 -0.36 -2.70 0.64
N GLY A 144 0.42 -3.56 1.28
CA GLY A 144 -0.09 -4.76 1.94
C GLY A 144 -1.03 -4.44 3.10
N ALA A 145 -1.86 -5.42 3.49
CA ALA A 145 -2.94 -5.24 4.47
C ALA A 145 -2.47 -4.66 5.81
N THR A 146 -1.28 -5.06 6.28
CA THR A 146 -0.72 -4.61 7.56
C THR A 146 -0.06 -3.22 7.51
N ALA A 147 0.03 -2.62 6.32
CA ALA A 147 0.62 -1.29 6.08
C ALA A 147 -0.43 -0.23 5.69
N VAL A 148 -1.73 -0.56 5.78
CA VAL A 148 -2.86 0.35 5.51
C VAL A 148 -3.73 0.42 6.76
N SER A 149 -4.24 1.61 7.10
CA SER A 149 -5.08 1.74 8.30
C SER A 149 -6.41 1.10 7.96
N GLY A 150 -7.02 0.35 8.88
CA GLY A 150 -8.33 -0.19 8.54
C GLY A 150 -9.40 0.89 8.40
N HIS A 151 -9.14 2.14 8.85
CA HIS A 151 -9.91 3.29 8.41
C HIS A 151 -9.83 3.48 6.89
N ASP A 152 -8.62 3.53 6.33
CA ASP A 152 -8.40 3.71 4.89
C ASP A 152 -8.84 2.49 4.09
N MET A 153 -8.71 1.28 4.64
CA MET A 153 -9.28 0.06 4.05
C MET A 153 -10.80 0.20 3.93
N ASN A 154 -11.49 0.55 5.04
CA ASN A 154 -12.95 0.71 5.04
C ASN A 154 -13.40 1.86 4.13
N HIS A 155 -12.58 2.90 4.00
CA HIS A 155 -12.87 3.99 3.08
C HIS A 155 -12.99 3.51 1.63
N LYS A 156 -12.24 2.48 1.20
CA LYS A 156 -12.40 1.89 -0.13
C LYS A 156 -13.78 1.27 -0.32
N CYS A 157 -14.24 0.49 0.65
CA CYS A 157 -15.56 -0.12 0.62
C CYS A 157 -16.67 0.94 0.57
N ARG A 158 -16.49 2.04 1.31
CA ARG A 158 -17.49 3.11 1.44
C ARG A 158 -17.75 3.91 0.17
N PHE A 159 -16.91 3.82 -0.85
CA PHE A 159 -17.20 4.42 -2.16
C PHE A 159 -18.46 3.85 -2.80
N CYS A 160 -18.74 2.56 -2.58
CA CYS A 160 -19.95 1.89 -3.09
C CYS A 160 -20.92 1.52 -1.96
N HIS A 161 -20.40 1.14 -0.78
CA HIS A 161 -21.21 0.73 0.36
C HIS A 161 -21.47 1.89 1.32
N ASP A 162 -22.64 2.50 1.20
CA ASP A 162 -23.06 3.59 2.08
C ASP A 162 -22.94 3.19 3.57
N ASN A 163 -22.14 3.94 4.33
CA ASN A 163 -21.81 3.60 5.71
C ASN A 163 -23.04 3.56 6.62
N SER A 164 -24.03 4.44 6.39
CA SER A 164 -25.24 4.46 7.21
C SER A 164 -26.10 3.21 6.99
N LYS A 165 -26.22 2.77 5.73
CA LYS A 165 -26.89 1.51 5.37
C LYS A 165 -26.16 0.30 5.91
N VAL A 166 -24.82 0.28 5.79
CA VAL A 166 -23.99 -0.80 6.33
C VAL A 166 -24.19 -0.93 7.84
N VAL A 167 -24.07 0.18 8.60
CA VAL A 167 -24.27 0.16 10.07
C VAL A 167 -25.69 -0.30 10.43
N ALA A 168 -26.71 0.18 9.70
CA ALA A 168 -28.09 -0.23 9.94
C ALA A 168 -28.29 -1.75 9.76
N LEU A 169 -27.81 -2.31 8.65
CA LEU A 169 -27.89 -3.76 8.38
C LEU A 169 -27.10 -4.59 9.39
N HIS A 170 -25.97 -4.08 9.89
CA HIS A 170 -25.19 -4.78 10.90
C HIS A 170 -25.83 -4.69 12.30
N THR A 171 -26.63 -3.68 12.59
CA THR A 171 -27.27 -3.52 13.91
C THR A 171 -28.24 -4.65 14.25
N ASP A 172 -28.77 -5.34 13.22
CA ASP A 172 -29.69 -6.46 13.39
C ASP A 172 -29.05 -7.68 14.09
N TRP A 173 -27.72 -7.85 13.97
CA TRP A 173 -27.04 -9.05 14.47
C TRP A 173 -25.71 -8.76 15.20
N LEU A 174 -25.09 -7.59 14.95
CA LEU A 174 -23.83 -7.18 15.56
C LEU A 174 -24.10 -6.22 16.73
N PRO A 175 -23.89 -6.64 17.99
CA PRO A 175 -24.08 -5.76 19.14
C PRO A 175 -23.19 -4.53 19.02
N GLN A 176 -23.70 -3.33 19.31
CA GLN A 176 -22.90 -2.09 19.19
C GLN A 176 -22.21 -1.97 17.81
N ALA A 177 -22.94 -2.23 16.72
CA ALA A 177 -22.39 -2.29 15.36
C ALA A 177 -21.49 -1.10 15.00
N GLU A 178 -21.88 0.13 15.38
CA GLU A 178 -21.08 1.32 15.13
C GLU A 178 -19.68 1.24 15.77
N LEU A 179 -19.58 0.77 17.01
CA LEU A 179 -18.30 0.62 17.71
C LEU A 179 -17.46 -0.51 17.12
N HIS A 180 -18.07 -1.64 16.75
CA HIS A 180 -17.36 -2.75 16.11
C HIS A 180 -16.80 -2.33 14.74
N LEU A 181 -17.61 -1.72 13.89
CA LEU A 181 -17.20 -1.25 12.56
C LEU A 181 -16.20 -0.09 12.63
N ALA A 182 -16.14 0.64 13.74
CA ALA A 182 -15.09 1.64 14.00
C ALA A 182 -13.74 1.01 14.44
N LYS A 183 -13.73 -0.27 14.82
CA LYS A 183 -12.56 -0.97 15.38
C LYS A 183 -12.09 -2.17 14.58
N LEU A 184 -12.79 -2.53 13.51
CA LEU A 184 -12.45 -3.60 12.58
C LEU A 184 -12.51 -3.09 11.14
N PRO A 185 -11.56 -3.47 10.27
CA PRO A 185 -11.73 -3.32 8.85
C PRO A 185 -12.81 -4.30 8.36
N CYS A 186 -13.55 -3.92 7.31
CA CYS A 186 -14.61 -4.76 6.72
C CYS A 186 -14.07 -6.14 6.34
N VAL A 187 -12.84 -6.18 5.82
CA VAL A 187 -12.18 -7.42 5.41
C VAL A 187 -11.87 -8.38 6.57
N SER A 188 -11.91 -7.94 7.85
CA SER A 188 -11.79 -8.87 8.98
C SER A 188 -12.94 -9.85 9.09
N CYS A 189 -14.10 -9.52 8.52
CA CYS A 189 -15.28 -10.38 8.53
C CYS A 189 -15.70 -10.82 7.11
N HIS A 190 -15.41 -10.00 6.11
CA HIS A 190 -15.77 -10.23 4.71
C HIS A 190 -14.66 -10.90 3.90
N THR A 191 -13.77 -11.66 4.55
CA THR A 191 -12.76 -12.50 3.90
C THR A 191 -12.47 -13.73 4.75
N ALA A 192 -11.88 -14.77 4.16
CA ALA A 192 -11.49 -15.99 4.84
C ALA A 192 -10.11 -15.89 5.51
N ALA A 193 -9.82 -14.76 6.13
CA ALA A 193 -8.58 -14.52 6.87
C ALA A 193 -8.38 -15.56 7.98
N LYS A 194 -7.25 -16.28 7.95
CA LYS A 194 -6.90 -17.29 8.96
C LYS A 194 -6.35 -16.66 10.24
N ASP A 195 -5.53 -15.64 10.07
CA ASP A 195 -4.79 -14.99 11.15
C ASP A 195 -5.06 -13.49 11.16
N ASN A 196 -5.10 -12.93 12.37
CA ASN A 196 -5.27 -11.50 12.59
C ASN A 196 -4.12 -10.95 13.42
N VAL A 197 -3.65 -9.76 13.05
CA VAL A 197 -2.68 -8.97 13.79
C VAL A 197 -3.33 -7.71 14.35
N ILE A 198 -2.72 -7.14 15.40
CA ILE A 198 -3.11 -5.81 15.87
C ILE A 198 -2.23 -4.78 15.16
N THR A 199 -2.81 -4.06 14.22
CA THR A 199 -2.17 -2.88 13.62
C THR A 199 -2.44 -1.68 14.51
N LEU A 200 -1.45 -0.81 14.66
CA LEU A 200 -1.54 0.44 15.42
C LEU A 200 -1.30 1.59 14.47
N TYR A 201 -2.18 2.59 14.48
CA TYR A 201 -1.99 3.83 13.75
C TYR A 201 -2.28 5.03 14.63
N ILE A 202 -1.65 6.17 14.31
CA ILE A 202 -1.83 7.41 15.05
C ILE A 202 -3.09 8.10 14.53
N VAL A 203 -4.04 8.35 15.42
CA VAL A 203 -5.27 9.10 15.14
C VAL A 203 -5.29 10.40 15.93
N LYS A 204 -6.03 11.37 15.42
CA LYS A 204 -6.32 12.64 16.09
C LYS A 204 -7.81 12.73 16.43
N ARG A 205 -8.13 13.36 17.55
CA ARG A 205 -9.52 13.67 17.89
C ARG A 205 -9.95 14.97 17.21
N GLN A 206 -10.95 14.91 16.35
CA GLN A 206 -11.66 16.07 15.86
C GLN A 206 -12.40 16.76 17.01
N SER A 207 -12.19 18.07 17.15
CA SER A 207 -12.88 18.90 18.12
C SER A 207 -14.40 18.78 17.95
N GLY A 208 -15.11 18.29 18.97
CA GLY A 208 -16.58 18.29 19.04
C GLY A 208 -17.30 16.96 18.83
N VAL A 209 -16.63 15.88 18.40
CA VAL A 209 -17.27 14.58 18.14
C VAL A 209 -16.81 13.51 19.15
N LYS A 210 -17.74 12.94 19.91
CA LYS A 210 -17.43 12.09 21.08
C LYS A 210 -17.12 10.62 20.77
N ILE A 211 -17.59 10.06 19.66
CA ILE A 211 -17.50 8.61 19.39
C ILE A 211 -16.90 8.29 18.00
N SER A 212 -17.08 9.18 17.01
CA SER A 212 -16.71 8.98 15.60
C SER A 212 -15.67 9.96 15.04
N GLY A 213 -15.13 10.88 15.86
CA GLY A 213 -14.21 11.93 15.39
C GLY A 213 -12.73 11.54 15.40
N LEU A 214 -12.38 10.26 15.26
CA LEU A 214 -10.98 9.83 15.23
C LEU A 214 -10.57 9.59 13.78
N GLU A 215 -9.73 10.47 13.27
CA GLU A 215 -9.18 10.38 11.91
C GLU A 215 -7.69 10.02 11.98
N PRO A 216 -7.18 9.23 11.02
CA PRO A 216 -5.74 9.05 10.88
C PRO A 216 -5.02 10.40 10.80
N ALA A 217 -3.92 10.55 11.56
CA ALA A 217 -3.06 11.71 11.47
C ALA A 217 -2.25 11.62 10.17
N SER A 218 -2.25 12.69 9.38
CA SER A 218 -1.51 12.71 8.11
C SER A 218 0.00 12.85 8.35
N TYR A 219 0.81 12.38 7.39
CA TYR A 219 2.26 12.54 7.46
C TYR A 219 2.71 13.99 7.68
N PRO A 220 2.18 15.02 6.97
CA PRO A 220 2.57 16.40 7.21
C PRO A 220 2.25 16.90 8.63
N GLU A 221 1.13 16.46 9.21
CA GLU A 221 0.76 16.80 10.59
C GLU A 221 1.72 16.17 11.60
N LEU A 222 2.05 14.90 11.40
CA LEU A 222 3.01 14.19 12.24
C LEU A 222 4.41 14.80 12.12
N GLN A 223 4.83 15.18 10.91
CA GLN A 223 6.11 15.88 10.69
C GLN A 223 6.13 17.24 11.39
N ALA A 224 5.05 18.02 11.29
CA ALA A 224 4.95 19.30 11.99
C ALA A 224 5.06 19.15 13.52
N LEU A 225 4.49 18.07 14.07
CA LEU A 225 4.59 17.76 15.50
C LEU A 225 5.99 17.27 15.90
N ALA A 226 6.64 16.48 15.04
CA ALA A 226 8.01 16.02 15.23
C ALA A 226 9.05 17.14 15.06
N LYS A 227 8.63 18.29 14.49
CA LYS A 227 9.50 19.41 14.15
C LYS A 227 10.60 18.93 13.19
N GLU A 228 11.86 19.18 13.52
CA GLU A 228 13.03 18.75 12.75
C GLU A 228 13.46 17.31 13.06
N LYS A 229 12.82 16.64 14.03
CA LYS A 229 13.12 15.25 14.35
C LYS A 229 12.38 14.28 13.42
N PRO A 230 12.89 13.05 13.25
CA PRO A 230 12.15 11.98 12.61
C PRO A 230 10.83 11.71 13.36
N ILE A 231 9.75 11.43 12.62
CA ILE A 231 8.41 11.17 13.19
C ILE A 231 8.44 9.98 14.16
N GLU A 232 9.37 9.05 13.97
CA GLU A 232 9.57 7.89 14.81
C GLU A 232 9.80 8.27 16.28
N THR A 233 10.44 9.43 16.50
CA THR A 233 10.73 9.97 17.85
C THR A 233 9.49 10.47 18.59
N LEU A 234 8.34 10.58 17.92
CA LEU A 234 7.08 10.89 18.59
C LEU A 234 6.66 9.77 19.54
N ILE A 235 7.05 8.52 19.25
CA ILE A 235 6.74 7.35 20.07
C ILE A 235 8.03 6.78 20.68
N ASP A 236 9.08 6.57 19.89
CA ASP A 236 10.40 6.13 20.38
C ASP A 236 11.12 7.31 21.04
N GLY A 237 10.88 7.47 22.34
CA GLY A 237 11.34 8.64 23.08
C GLY A 237 12.78 8.51 23.56
N ASN A 238 13.31 7.29 23.68
CA ASN A 238 14.70 7.04 24.05
C ASN A 238 15.63 6.87 22.83
N GLU A 239 15.06 6.86 21.62
CA GLU A 239 15.74 6.77 20.33
C GLU A 239 16.58 5.47 20.20
N ASP A 240 16.17 4.40 20.88
CA ASP A 240 16.91 3.12 20.92
C ASP A 240 16.61 2.17 19.75
N ASN A 241 15.84 2.66 18.78
CA ASN A 241 15.36 1.88 17.64
C ASN A 241 14.31 0.83 17.94
N TYR A 242 13.66 0.94 19.10
CA TYR A 242 12.72 -0.03 19.58
C TYR A 242 11.54 0.64 20.30
N ILE A 243 10.30 0.18 20.05
CA ILE A 243 9.13 0.77 20.71
C ILE A 243 8.66 -0.14 21.85
N SER A 244 8.88 0.31 23.07
CA SER A 244 8.47 -0.38 24.28
C SER A 244 6.99 -0.17 24.60
N LEU A 245 6.40 -1.10 25.35
CA LEU A 245 5.07 -0.90 25.94
C LEU A 245 5.01 0.32 26.85
N ALA A 246 6.12 0.71 27.47
CA ALA A 246 6.19 1.91 28.30
C ALA A 246 6.02 3.17 27.44
N GLU A 247 6.71 3.24 26.30
CA GLU A 247 6.59 4.34 25.34
C GLU A 247 5.21 4.43 24.72
N LEU A 248 4.61 3.31 24.30
CA LEU A 248 3.23 3.31 23.79
C LEU A 248 2.24 3.82 24.85
N ARG A 249 2.42 3.43 26.11
CA ARG A 249 1.59 3.92 27.22
C ARG A 249 1.82 5.41 27.49
N LEU A 250 3.06 5.88 27.43
CA LEU A 250 3.39 7.29 27.61
C LEU A 250 2.78 8.14 26.50
N PHE A 251 2.90 7.70 25.25
CA PHE A 251 2.27 8.35 24.10
C PHE A 251 0.75 8.45 24.27
N ASN A 252 0.07 7.33 24.56
CA ASN A 252 -1.39 7.32 24.72
C ASN A 252 -1.91 8.09 25.93
N ARG A 253 -1.08 8.31 26.96
CA ARG A 253 -1.44 9.10 28.15
C ARG A 253 -1.11 10.58 27.99
N ASN A 254 -0.41 10.97 26.92
CA ASN A 254 -0.05 12.37 26.70
C ASN A 254 -1.27 13.18 26.25
N LEU A 255 -2.00 13.71 27.22
CA LEU A 255 -3.21 14.51 26.99
C LEU A 255 -2.97 15.81 26.22
N LYS A 256 -1.71 16.20 25.98
CA LYS A 256 -1.36 17.46 25.31
C LYS A 256 -1.32 17.36 23.78
N SER A 257 -1.18 16.16 23.21
CA SER A 257 -0.94 16.00 21.76
C SER A 257 -2.22 15.92 20.92
N ASN A 258 -3.42 15.77 21.53
CA ASN A 258 -4.66 15.39 20.82
C ASN A 258 -4.52 14.13 19.93
N LEU A 259 -3.40 13.40 20.05
CA LEU A 259 -3.06 12.21 19.31
C LEU A 259 -3.23 10.98 20.19
N TYR A 260 -3.65 9.89 19.57
CA TYR A 260 -3.85 8.59 20.23
C TYR A 260 -3.42 7.49 19.28
N LEU A 261 -3.01 6.35 19.82
CA LEU A 261 -2.88 5.12 19.06
C LEU A 261 -4.24 4.44 19.00
N GLN A 262 -4.70 4.18 17.79
CA GLN A 262 -5.83 3.31 17.54
C GLN A 262 -5.32 1.95 17.11
N GLY A 263 -5.66 0.94 17.92
CA GLY A 263 -5.47 -0.45 17.55
C GLY A 263 -6.66 -1.00 16.78
N MET A 264 -6.37 -1.87 15.82
CA MET A 264 -7.36 -2.50 14.97
C MET A 264 -6.94 -3.93 14.66
N MET A 265 -7.89 -4.86 14.82
CA MET A 265 -7.67 -6.26 14.45
C MET A 265 -7.78 -6.38 12.94
N THR A 266 -6.66 -6.61 12.28
CA THR A 266 -6.51 -6.60 10.83
C THR A 266 -6.06 -7.99 10.38
N PRO A 267 -6.61 -8.54 9.29
CA PRO A 267 -6.09 -9.76 8.71
C PRO A 267 -4.61 -9.60 8.37
N GLU A 268 -3.80 -10.59 8.72
CA GLU A 268 -2.42 -10.63 8.25
C GLU A 268 -2.37 -10.84 6.73
N THR A 269 -3.23 -11.74 6.26
CA THR A 269 -3.46 -12.07 4.85
C THR A 269 -4.95 -11.97 4.56
N VAL A 270 -5.30 -11.48 3.36
CA VAL A 270 -6.68 -11.17 2.95
C VAL A 270 -6.99 -12.00 1.71
N THR A 271 -8.10 -12.74 1.74
CA THR A 271 -8.64 -13.40 0.53
C THR A 271 -9.45 -12.40 -0.28
N HIS A 272 -9.35 -12.47 -1.61
CA HIS A 272 -10.08 -11.58 -2.52
C HIS A 272 -11.41 -12.18 -3.02
N ASP A 273 -11.81 -13.34 -2.50
CA ASP A 273 -13.12 -13.94 -2.78
C ASP A 273 -14.28 -13.18 -2.09
N PHE A 274 -13.94 -12.33 -1.12
CA PHE A 274 -14.84 -11.56 -0.27
C PHE A 274 -16.02 -12.35 0.30
N SER A 275 -15.80 -13.66 0.50
CA SER A 275 -16.85 -14.56 0.94
C SER A 275 -17.16 -14.29 2.41
N LEU A 276 -18.45 -14.29 2.75
CA LEU A 276 -18.87 -14.37 4.14
C LEU A 276 -18.54 -15.79 4.61
N LEU A 277 -17.68 -15.90 5.64
CA LEU A 277 -17.46 -17.17 6.31
C LEU A 277 -18.81 -17.72 6.77
N ALA A 278 -19.23 -18.85 6.21
CA ALA A 278 -20.45 -19.53 6.65
C ALA A 278 -20.26 -19.95 8.11
N ASN A 279 -20.94 -19.24 9.00
CA ASN A 279 -20.99 -19.47 10.44
C ASN A 279 -22.23 -20.28 10.82
#